data_AF-A7XY61-F1
#
_entry.id   AF-A7XY61-F1
#
_cell.length_a   1.000
_cell.length_b   1.000
_cell.length_c   1.000
_cell.angle_alpha   90.00
_cell.angle_beta   90.00
_cell.angle_gamma   90.00
#
_symmetry.space_group_name_H-M   'P 1'
#
loop_
_entity.id
_entity.type
_entity.pdbx_description
1 polymer ?
#
loop_
_entity_poly.entity_id
_entity_poly.type
_entity_poly.pdbx_seq_one_letter_code
_entity_poly.pdbx_strand_id
1 'polypeptide(L)'
;MNLEQISDEKIALEVLWISSENVSKKITDTRERSWRRFVDRHYRKIEYTNSEKKLCLGYSPDTSSQAQPFALYIRNIFGDGIYYTNEESDKNYLLVINNGEVMEGTDAYLNNALFERYRKQLQCEEYASLQWNCLTITHIDEVIEANNLYKRKNKKKKITYLSVMLGAGVIFLLLFSFTLKMFLVN
;
A
#
# COMPACT_ATOMS: atom_id res chain seq x y z
N MET A 1 8.07 20.35 6.90
CA MET A 1 8.05 19.76 5.56
C MET A 1 6.92 18.74 5.57
N ASN A 2 5.75 19.13 5.08
CA ASN A 2 4.55 18.36 5.32
C ASN A 2 4.37 17.30 4.23
N LEU A 3 3.97 16.08 4.59
CA LEU A 3 3.61 15.03 3.62
C LEU A 3 2.26 15.35 2.92
N GLU A 4 1.75 16.57 3.04
CA GLU A 4 0.58 17.08 2.30
C GLU A 4 0.65 16.78 0.80
N GLN A 5 1.82 16.92 0.17
CA GLN A 5 2.01 16.61 -1.25
C GLN A 5 1.72 15.13 -1.60
N ILE A 6 1.97 14.21 -0.66
CA ILE A 6 1.65 12.79 -0.82
C ILE A 6 0.13 12.60 -0.83
N SER A 7 -0.58 13.31 0.05
CA SER A 7 -2.04 13.30 0.11
C SER A 7 -2.68 13.89 -1.15
N ASP A 8 -2.14 14.99 -1.68
CA ASP A 8 -2.62 15.62 -2.93
C ASP A 8 -2.53 14.65 -4.13
N GLU A 9 -1.49 13.82 -4.16
CA GLU A 9 -1.28 12.79 -5.18
C GLU A 9 -2.14 11.52 -4.98
N LYS A 10 -3.03 11.52 -3.98
CA LYS A 10 -3.89 10.42 -3.55
C LYS A 10 -3.11 9.16 -3.17
N ILE A 11 -1.91 9.35 -2.63
CA ILE A 11 -1.10 8.28 -2.06
C ILE A 11 -1.52 8.16 -0.59
N ALA A 12 -1.97 6.97 -0.22
CA ALA A 12 -2.45 6.74 1.14
C ALA A 12 -1.29 6.76 2.15
N LEU A 13 -1.44 7.60 3.17
CA LEU A 13 -0.71 7.56 4.44
C LEU A 13 -1.59 6.91 5.51
N GLU A 14 -1.02 6.60 6.65
CA GLU A 14 -1.74 6.13 7.84
C GLU A 14 -2.53 4.83 7.59
N VAL A 15 -1.91 3.92 6.84
CA VAL A 15 -2.48 2.61 6.58
C VAL A 15 -2.33 1.73 7.82
N LEU A 16 -3.38 0.99 8.17
CA LEU A 16 -3.33 0.04 9.27
C LEU A 16 -2.62 -1.23 8.81
N TRP A 17 -1.39 -1.43 9.27
CA TRP A 17 -0.58 -2.60 8.94
C TRP A 17 -0.82 -3.77 9.89
N ILE A 18 -0.78 -4.98 9.34
CA ILE A 18 -0.80 -6.24 10.09
C ILE A 18 0.40 -7.08 9.66
N SER A 19 1.17 -7.49 10.66
CA SER A 19 2.39 -8.27 10.54
C SER A 19 2.14 -9.64 9.97
N SER A 20 3.16 -10.24 9.35
CA SER A 20 3.05 -11.60 8.82
C SER A 20 2.70 -12.63 9.90
N GLU A 21 3.21 -12.43 11.11
CA GLU A 21 2.88 -13.23 12.28
C GLU A 21 1.40 -13.12 12.64
N ASN A 22 0.87 -11.90 12.74
CA ASN A 22 -0.53 -11.68 13.11
C ASN A 22 -1.52 -12.00 11.99
N VAL A 23 -1.10 -12.01 10.73
CA VAL A 23 -1.89 -12.52 9.60
C VAL A 23 -2.10 -14.03 9.70
N SER A 24 -1.07 -14.78 10.05
CA SER A 24 -1.13 -16.24 10.15
C SER A 24 -1.70 -16.73 11.49
N LYS A 25 -1.66 -15.89 12.52
CA LYS A 25 -2.15 -16.21 13.86
C LYS A 25 -3.67 -16.42 13.90
N LYS A 26 -4.09 -17.50 14.54
CA LYS A 26 -5.51 -17.75 14.81
C LYS A 26 -6.04 -16.73 15.82
N ILE A 27 -6.95 -15.87 15.40
CA ILE A 27 -7.60 -14.88 16.26
C ILE A 27 -8.60 -15.58 17.19
N THR A 28 -8.21 -15.76 18.45
CA THR A 28 -9.04 -16.37 19.49
C THR A 28 -9.96 -15.34 20.15
N ASP A 29 -9.48 -14.11 20.33
CA ASP A 29 -10.23 -13.02 20.96
C ASP A 29 -11.41 -12.54 20.10
N THR A 30 -12.58 -12.43 20.74
CA THR A 30 -13.82 -12.07 20.05
C THR A 30 -13.84 -10.61 19.60
N ARG A 31 -13.22 -9.70 20.37
CA ARG A 31 -13.18 -8.28 20.05
C ARG A 31 -12.25 -8.03 18.86
N GLU A 32 -11.06 -8.62 18.88
CA GLU A 32 -10.10 -8.57 17.77
C GLU A 32 -10.71 -9.15 16.49
N ARG A 33 -11.39 -10.30 16.58
CA ARG A 33 -12.07 -10.90 15.42
C ARG A 33 -13.16 -10.00 14.85
N SER A 34 -13.94 -9.35 15.71
CA SER A 34 -15.01 -8.44 15.29
C SER A 34 -14.44 -7.18 14.65
N TRP A 35 -13.38 -6.61 15.23
CA TRP A 35 -12.66 -5.49 14.64
C TRP A 35 -12.06 -5.84 13.28
N ARG A 36 -11.41 -7.00 13.14
CA ARG A 36 -10.84 -7.47 11.87
C ARG A 36 -11.88 -7.56 10.76
N ARG A 37 -13.06 -8.13 11.07
CA ARG A 37 -14.20 -8.19 10.14
C ARG A 37 -14.72 -6.82 9.73
N PHE A 38 -14.74 -5.87 10.66
CA PHE A 38 -15.13 -4.49 10.36
C PHE A 38 -14.13 -3.85 9.38
N VAL A 39 -12.84 -3.95 9.67
CA VAL A 39 -11.79 -3.40 8.82
C VAL A 39 -11.79 -4.06 7.43
N ASP A 40 -11.87 -5.39 7.35
CA ASP A 40 -11.96 -6.14 6.08
C ASP A 40 -13.14 -5.70 5.20
N ARG A 41 -14.24 -5.27 5.81
CA ARG A 41 -15.45 -4.84 5.09
C ARG A 41 -15.38 -3.40 4.62
N HIS A 42 -14.79 -2.51 5.41
CA HIS A 42 -14.89 -1.07 5.21
C HIS A 42 -13.61 -0.43 4.65
N TYR A 43 -12.48 -1.11 4.71
CA TYR A 43 -11.18 -0.59 4.29
C TYR A 43 -10.70 -1.32 3.05
N ARG A 44 -9.89 -0.64 2.23
CA ARG A 44 -9.21 -1.28 1.11
C ARG A 44 -8.09 -2.16 1.64
N LYS A 45 -8.20 -3.46 1.39
CA LYS A 45 -7.17 -4.44 1.69
C LYS A 45 -5.99 -4.28 0.73
N ILE A 46 -4.79 -4.20 1.28
CA ILE A 46 -3.51 -4.19 0.59
C ILE A 46 -2.77 -5.46 1.00
N GLU A 47 -2.33 -6.23 0.02
CA GLU A 47 -1.57 -7.46 0.26
C GLU A 47 -0.16 -7.30 -0.30
N TYR A 48 0.84 -7.70 0.48
CA TYR A 48 2.23 -7.75 0.03
C TYR A 48 2.96 -8.87 0.77
N THR A 49 4.15 -9.24 0.30
CA THR A 49 4.99 -10.20 0.99
C THR A 49 6.24 -9.54 1.52
N ASN A 50 6.67 -9.92 2.72
CA ASN A 50 7.96 -9.49 3.29
C ASN A 50 9.14 -10.20 2.60
N SER A 51 10.36 -9.95 3.06
CA SER A 51 11.58 -10.53 2.48
C SER A 51 11.63 -12.06 2.59
N GLU A 52 10.95 -12.65 3.57
CA GLU A 52 10.80 -14.10 3.75
C GLU A 52 9.64 -14.71 2.94
N LYS A 53 9.01 -13.92 2.06
CA LYS A 53 7.82 -14.31 1.27
C LYS A 53 6.58 -14.64 2.11
N LYS A 54 6.55 -14.21 3.37
CA LYS A 54 5.35 -14.33 4.22
C LYS A 54 4.36 -13.21 3.87
N LEU A 55 3.06 -13.54 3.93
CA LEU A 55 1.99 -12.59 3.62
C LEU A 55 1.82 -11.56 4.74
N CYS A 56 1.85 -10.29 4.37
CA CYS A 56 1.56 -9.14 5.22
C CYS A 56 0.34 -8.40 4.68
N LEU A 57 -0.40 -7.71 5.55
CA LEU A 57 -1.60 -6.98 5.16
C LEU A 57 -1.51 -5.51 5.55
N GLY A 58 -2.18 -4.66 4.76
CA GLY A 58 -2.47 -3.28 5.09
C GLY A 58 -3.94 -2.97 4.83
N TYR A 59 -4.50 -2.03 5.58
CA TYR A 59 -5.87 -1.59 5.42
C TYR A 59 -5.94 -0.07 5.34
N SER A 60 -6.31 0.43 4.17
CA SER A 60 -6.41 1.86 3.91
C SER A 60 -7.86 2.33 4.02
N PRO A 61 -8.14 3.43 4.76
CA PRO A 61 -9.48 4.01 4.80
C PRO A 61 -9.89 4.62 3.45
N ASP A 62 -8.92 5.02 2.63
CA ASP A 62 -9.19 5.45 1.26
C ASP A 62 -9.43 4.23 0.35
N THR A 63 -10.72 3.93 0.20
CA THR A 63 -11.20 2.84 -0.66
C THR A 63 -11.15 3.17 -2.16
N SER A 64 -10.99 4.44 -2.51
CA SER A 64 -11.02 4.92 -3.88
C SER A 64 -9.64 4.94 -4.54
N SER A 65 -8.57 5.06 -3.74
CA SER A 65 -7.22 5.15 -4.28
C SER A 65 -6.82 3.85 -4.97
N GLN A 66 -6.32 4.01 -6.19
CA GLN A 66 -5.66 2.94 -6.95
C GLN A 66 -4.14 2.97 -6.77
N ALA A 67 -3.60 3.95 -6.05
CA ALA A 67 -2.18 4.04 -5.77
C ALA A 67 -1.77 3.03 -4.70
N GLN A 68 -0.50 2.69 -4.72
CA GLN A 68 0.13 1.97 -3.63
C GLN A 68 0.28 2.93 -2.43
N PRO A 69 0.17 2.47 -1.17
CA PRO A 69 0.41 3.32 -0.01
C PRO A 69 1.85 3.84 0.05
N PHE A 70 2.03 4.99 0.70
CA PHE A 70 3.31 5.64 0.89
C PHE A 70 4.35 4.69 1.49
N ALA A 71 4.00 3.97 2.57
CA ALA A 71 4.89 3.03 3.22
C ALA A 71 5.48 1.97 2.29
N LEU A 72 4.70 1.49 1.31
CA LEU A 72 5.20 0.50 0.36
C LEU A 72 6.05 1.13 -0.74
N TYR A 73 5.86 2.41 -1.09
CA TYR A 73 6.82 3.11 -1.94
C TYR A 73 8.15 3.26 -1.22
N ILE A 74 8.14 3.73 0.02
CA ILE A 74 9.35 3.88 0.82
C ILE A 74 10.10 2.55 0.92
N ARG A 75 9.39 1.47 1.29
CA ARG A 75 9.95 0.13 1.33
C ARG A 75 10.61 -0.28 0.01
N ASN A 76 9.94 -0.08 -1.11
CA ASN A 76 10.41 -0.59 -2.40
C ASN A 76 11.58 0.23 -2.97
N ILE A 77 11.67 1.52 -2.63
CA ILE A 77 12.70 2.43 -3.14
C ILE A 77 13.91 2.45 -2.20
N PHE A 78 13.67 2.58 -0.89
CA PHE A 78 14.71 2.84 0.11
C PHE A 78 15.01 1.64 1.02
N GLY A 79 14.11 0.64 1.09
CA GLY A 79 14.31 -0.58 1.87
C GLY A 79 14.02 -0.42 3.37
N ASP A 80 14.64 -1.29 4.16
CA ASP A 80 14.46 -1.35 5.61
C ASP A 80 15.06 -0.12 6.30
N GLY A 81 14.37 0.39 7.32
CA GLY A 81 14.77 1.58 8.05
C GLY A 81 13.67 2.21 8.87
N ILE A 82 14.03 3.22 9.65
CA ILE A 82 13.12 4.05 10.44
C ILE A 82 13.02 5.41 9.75
N TYR A 83 11.88 5.69 9.15
CA TYR A 83 11.62 6.91 8.39
C TYR A 83 10.74 7.85 9.21
N TYR A 84 11.14 9.11 9.32
CA TYR A 84 10.42 10.08 10.13
C TYR A 84 10.44 11.48 9.54
N THR A 85 9.46 12.30 9.87
CA THR A 85 9.56 13.76 9.69
C THR A 85 10.09 14.38 10.98
N ASN A 86 10.84 15.46 10.85
CA ASN A 86 11.24 16.31 11.97
C ASN A 86 10.68 17.70 11.69
N GLU A 87 9.39 17.87 12.00
CA GLU A 87 8.74 19.17 11.83
C GLU A 87 8.84 19.99 13.11
N GLU A 88 8.86 21.32 12.98
CA GLU A 88 8.66 22.22 14.13
C GLU A 88 7.22 22.12 14.69
N SER A 89 6.31 21.52 13.91
CA SER A 89 4.97 21.17 14.36
C SER A 89 5.07 20.07 15.44
N ASP A 90 4.22 20.10 16.46
CA ASP A 90 4.23 19.14 17.58
C ASP A 90 3.85 17.69 17.16
N LYS A 91 3.93 17.37 15.86
CA LYS A 91 3.61 16.09 15.25
C LYS A 91 4.72 15.64 14.31
N ASN A 92 5.21 14.43 14.55
CA ASN A 92 6.18 13.76 13.69
C ASN A 92 5.53 12.52 13.08
N TYR A 93 5.65 12.37 11.77
CA TYR A 93 5.32 11.14 11.10
C TYR A 93 6.40 10.09 11.42
N LEU A 94 5.99 8.86 11.68
CA LEU A 94 6.87 7.72 11.91
C LEU A 94 6.45 6.53 11.05
N LEU A 95 7.40 5.93 10.37
CA LEU A 95 7.25 4.70 9.59
C LEU A 95 8.46 3.81 9.86
N VAL A 96 8.23 2.55 10.26
CA VAL A 96 9.31 1.58 10.46
C VAL A 96 9.11 0.42 9.51
N ILE A 97 10.18 0.09 8.79
CA ILE A 97 10.24 -1.05 7.88
C ILE A 97 11.38 -1.95 8.33
N ASN A 98 11.07 -3.21 8.60
CA ASN A 98 12.04 -4.22 9.02
C ASN A 98 11.80 -5.53 8.28
N ASN A 99 12.84 -6.14 7.73
CA ASN A 99 12.76 -7.38 6.96
C ASN A 99 11.75 -7.31 5.80
N GLY A 100 11.64 -6.15 5.16
CA GLY A 100 10.66 -5.88 4.11
C GLY A 100 9.21 -5.84 4.60
N GLU A 101 8.97 -5.68 5.89
CA GLU A 101 7.66 -5.60 6.53
C GLU A 101 7.45 -4.24 7.16
N VAL A 102 6.29 -3.63 6.93
CA VAL A 102 5.90 -2.40 7.62
C VAL A 102 5.43 -2.77 9.02
N MET A 103 6.07 -2.20 10.03
CA MET A 103 5.79 -2.50 11.43
C MET A 103 4.39 -2.00 11.83
N GLU A 104 3.62 -2.85 12.52
CA GLU A 104 2.31 -2.50 13.04
C GLU A 104 2.39 -1.30 14.01
N GLY A 105 1.38 -0.42 13.97
CA GLY A 105 1.35 0.78 14.80
C GLY A 105 2.38 1.86 14.40
N THR A 106 3.06 1.68 13.26
CA THR A 106 3.81 2.72 12.55
C THR A 106 3.05 3.10 11.26
N ASP A 107 3.60 3.99 10.43
CA ASP A 107 2.84 4.72 9.39
C ASP A 107 1.76 5.59 10.08
N ALA A 108 2.19 6.56 10.89
CA ALA A 108 1.29 7.41 11.65
C ALA A 108 1.94 8.73 12.04
N TYR A 109 1.13 9.79 12.19
CA TYR A 109 1.54 11.00 12.87
C TYR A 109 1.45 10.86 14.40
N LEU A 110 2.57 11.08 15.07
CA LEU A 110 2.71 10.96 16.52
C LEU A 110 3.01 12.33 17.12
N ASN A 111 2.47 12.63 18.30
CA ASN A 111 2.95 13.80 19.04
C ASN A 111 4.39 13.59 19.53
N ASN A 112 5.08 14.67 19.89
CA ASN A 112 6.47 14.62 20.35
C ASN A 112 6.70 13.61 21.50
N ALA A 113 5.82 13.59 22.50
CA ALA A 113 5.95 12.68 23.64
C ALA A 113 5.88 11.20 23.23
N LEU A 114 4.99 10.84 22.31
CA LEU A 114 4.85 9.49 21.80
C LEU A 114 6.00 9.12 20.86
N PHE A 115 6.42 10.06 20.01
CA PHE A 115 7.56 9.88 19.12
C PHE A 115 8.86 9.57 19.89
N GLU A 116 9.15 10.32 20.96
CA GLU A 116 10.32 10.04 21.81
C GLU A 116 10.22 8.68 22.54
N ARG A 117 9.01 8.21 22.87
CA ARG A 117 8.81 6.86 23.41
C ARG A 117 9.17 5.79 22.37
N TYR A 118 8.69 5.94 21.14
CA TYR A 118 9.08 5.05 20.04
C TYR A 118 10.59 5.09 19.79
N ARG A 119 11.21 6.28 19.79
CA ARG A 119 12.66 6.41 19.62
C ARG A 119 13.44 5.61 20.66
N LYS A 120 13.04 5.66 21.93
CA LYS A 120 13.68 4.86 22.99
C LYS A 120 13.44 3.36 22.79
N GLN A 121 12.24 2.95 22.40
CA GLN A 121 11.91 1.54 22.18
C GLN A 121 12.65 0.95 20.97
N LEU A 122 12.82 1.73 19.90
CA LEU A 122 13.50 1.31 18.68
C LEU A 122 15.04 1.31 18.80
N GLN A 123 15.59 1.71 19.95
CA GLN A 123 17.02 1.57 20.27
C GLN A 123 17.38 0.18 20.85
N CYS A 124 16.40 -0.69 21.08
CA CYS A 124 16.63 -2.06 21.52
C CYS A 124 17.35 -2.91 20.46
N GLU A 125 18.01 -3.99 20.87
CA GLU A 125 18.84 -4.86 20.00
C GLU A 125 18.13 -5.33 18.73
N GLU A 126 16.83 -5.60 18.80
CA GLU A 126 16.02 -6.08 17.65
C GLU A 126 15.99 -5.10 16.47
N TYR A 127 16.04 -3.79 16.73
CA TYR A 127 15.93 -2.75 15.70
C TYR A 127 17.18 -1.85 15.62
N ALA A 128 18.21 -2.14 16.43
CA ALA A 128 19.41 -1.32 16.54
C ALA A 128 20.19 -1.21 15.22
N SER A 129 20.03 -2.16 14.31
CA SER A 129 20.64 -2.16 12.97
C SER A 129 19.91 -1.25 11.97
N LEU A 130 18.67 -0.83 12.27
CA LEU A 130 17.89 0.01 11.36
C LEU A 130 18.39 1.46 11.38
N GLN A 131 18.62 2.00 10.19
CA GLN A 131 19.04 3.39 10.03
C GLN A 131 17.85 4.35 10.20
N TRP A 132 18.10 5.46 10.88
CA TRP A 132 17.14 6.55 11.05
C TRP A 132 17.26 7.55 9.90
N ASN A 133 16.23 7.59 9.06
CA ASN A 133 16.17 8.43 7.87
C ASN A 133 15.15 9.55 8.08
N CYS A 134 15.63 10.78 8.17
CA CYS A 134 14.72 11.92 8.10
C CYS A 134 14.22 12.02 6.66
N LEU A 135 12.91 11.97 6.48
CA LEU A 135 12.27 12.20 5.20
C LEU A 135 12.62 13.62 4.75
N THR A 136 12.88 13.76 3.45
CA THR A 136 13.26 15.02 2.79
C THR A 136 12.41 15.18 1.53
N ILE A 137 12.42 16.36 0.94
CA ILE A 137 11.71 16.63 -0.32
C ILE A 137 12.13 15.66 -1.43
N THR A 138 13.41 15.27 -1.48
CA THR A 138 13.93 14.28 -2.44
C THR A 138 13.23 12.93 -2.31
N HIS A 139 13.02 12.45 -1.08
CA HIS A 139 12.27 11.21 -0.87
C HIS A 139 10.82 11.33 -1.36
N ILE A 140 10.18 12.50 -1.18
CA ILE A 140 8.81 12.75 -1.61
C ILE A 140 8.74 12.77 -3.14
N ASP A 141 9.66 13.46 -3.81
CA ASP A 141 9.74 13.55 -5.26
C ASP A 141 9.90 12.16 -5.91
N GLU A 142 10.78 11.31 -5.37
CA GLU A 142 10.97 9.94 -5.84
C GLU A 142 9.69 9.09 -5.69
N VAL A 143 8.97 9.24 -4.58
CA VAL A 143 7.69 8.56 -4.36
C VAL A 143 6.63 9.03 -5.35
N ILE A 144 6.54 10.35 -5.60
CA ILE A 144 5.60 10.93 -6.57
C ILE A 144 5.92 10.44 -7.98
N GLU A 145 7.20 10.40 -8.36
CA GLU A 145 7.63 9.87 -9.65
C GLU A 145 7.25 8.38 -9.80
N ALA A 146 7.53 7.57 -8.78
CA ALA A 146 7.16 6.15 -8.76
C ALA A 146 5.64 5.95 -8.87
N ASN A 147 4.85 6.78 -8.18
CA ASN A 147 3.38 6.78 -8.28
C ASN A 147 2.92 7.14 -9.69
N ASN A 148 3.52 8.15 -10.31
CA ASN A 148 3.19 8.55 -11.69
C ASN A 148 3.50 7.45 -12.70
N LEU A 149 4.64 6.77 -12.57
CA LEU A 149 5.00 5.60 -13.39
C LEU A 149 3.99 4.45 -13.17
N TYR A 150 3.62 4.18 -11.93
CA TYR A 150 2.62 3.18 -11.58
C TYR A 150 1.25 3.48 -12.21
N LYS A 151 0.73 4.72 -12.04
CA LYS A 151 -0.52 5.20 -12.65
C LYS A 151 -0.50 5.03 -14.17
N ARG A 152 0.59 5.43 -14.84
CA ARG A 152 0.77 5.27 -16.30
C ARG A 152 0.75 3.81 -16.73
N LYS A 153 1.47 2.93 -16.04
CA LYS A 153 1.51 1.48 -16.32
C LYS A 153 0.12 0.86 -16.20
N ASN A 154 -0.61 1.19 -15.14
CA ASN A 154 -1.96 0.66 -14.94
C ASN A 154 -2.97 1.21 -15.95
N LYS A 155 -2.87 2.49 -16.33
CA LYS A 155 -3.69 3.08 -17.41
C LYS A 155 -3.45 2.35 -18.73
N LYS A 156 -2.20 2.11 -19.11
CA LYS A 156 -1.84 1.34 -20.32
C LYS A 156 -2.44 -0.06 -20.29
N LYS A 157 -2.27 -0.80 -19.19
CA LYS A 157 -2.86 -2.14 -19.01
C LYS A 157 -4.38 -2.15 -19.20
N LYS A 158 -5.10 -1.20 -18.61
CA LYS A 158 -6.56 -1.08 -18.76
C LYS A 158 -6.98 -0.84 -20.21
N ILE A 159 -6.29 0.07 -20.91
CA ILE A 159 -6.57 0.35 -22.32
C ILE A 159 -6.33 -0.91 -23.16
N THR A 160 -5.18 -1.58 -22.98
CA THR A 160 -4.87 -2.82 -23.70
C THR A 160 -5.92 -3.91 -23.45
N TYR A 161 -6.33 -4.11 -22.20
CA TYR A 161 -7.36 -5.09 -21.86
C TYR A 161 -8.70 -4.77 -22.53
N LEU A 162 -9.13 -3.50 -22.49
CA LEU A 162 -10.37 -3.08 -23.15
C LEU A 162 -10.30 -3.28 -24.67
N SER A 163 -9.17 -2.95 -25.30
CA SER A 163 -8.97 -3.16 -26.74
C SER A 163 -9.03 -4.65 -27.11
N VAL A 164 -8.43 -5.53 -26.31
CA VAL A 164 -8.48 -6.99 -26.52
C VAL A 164 -9.91 -7.51 -26.37
N MET A 165 -10.64 -7.07 -25.35
CA MET A 165 -12.04 -7.47 -25.13
C MET A 165 -12.95 -7.04 -26.27
N LEU A 166 -12.81 -5.81 -26.75
CA LEU A 166 -13.56 -5.32 -27.91
C LEU A 166 -13.23 -6.11 -29.18
N GLY A 167 -11.95 -6.38 -29.44
CA GLY A 167 -11.53 -7.19 -30.58
C GLY A 167 -12.11 -8.61 -30.54
N ALA A 168 -12.05 -9.28 -29.39
CA ALA A 168 -12.65 -10.60 -29.19
C ALA A 168 -14.17 -10.57 -29.39
N GLY A 169 -14.85 -9.53 -28.88
CA GLY A 169 -16.29 -9.34 -29.09
C GLY A 169 -16.67 -9.19 -30.55
N VAL A 170 -15.91 -8.41 -31.33
CA VAL A 170 -16.13 -8.27 -32.78
C VAL A 170 -15.96 -9.59 -33.50
N ILE A 171 -14.90 -10.35 -33.19
CA ILE A 171 -14.67 -11.68 -33.79
C ILE A 171 -15.83 -12.62 -33.46
N PHE A 172 -16.29 -12.62 -32.21
CA PHE A 172 -17.43 -13.45 -31.79
C PHE A 172 -18.71 -13.10 -32.54
N LEU A 173 -19.01 -11.81 -32.70
CA LEU A 173 -20.17 -11.35 -33.46
C LEU A 173 -20.08 -11.72 -34.95
N LEU A 174 -18.90 -11.64 -35.56
CA LEU A 174 -18.69 -12.07 -36.94
C LEU A 174 -18.91 -13.58 -37.11
N LEU A 175 -18.37 -14.39 -36.19
CA LEU A 175 -18.59 -15.84 -36.20
C LEU A 175 -20.06 -16.19 -36.00
N PHE A 176 -20.75 -15.51 -35.06
CA PHE A 176 -22.17 -15.70 -34.83
C PHE A 176 -23.02 -15.30 -36.04
N SER A 177 -22.71 -14.19 -36.69
CA SER A 177 -23.39 -13.78 -37.92
C SER A 177 -23.17 -14.78 -39.05
N PHE A 178 -21.96 -15.34 -39.14
CA PHE A 178 -21.64 -16.35 -40.15
C PHE A 178 -22.40 -17.66 -39.91
N THR A 179 -22.45 -18.15 -38.67
CA THR A 179 -23.23 -19.36 -38.32
C THR A 179 -24.73 -19.15 -38.52
N LEU A 180 -25.26 -17.98 -38.17
CA LEU A 180 -26.67 -17.64 -38.40
C LEU A 180 -27.00 -17.65 -39.90
N LYS A 181 -26.12 -17.08 -40.73
CA LYS A 181 -26.29 -17.09 -42.19
C LYS A 181 -26.29 -18.51 -42.76
N MET A 182 -25.41 -19.39 -42.27
CA MET A 182 -25.39 -20.81 -42.67
C MET A 182 -26.68 -21.54 -42.27
N PHE A 183 -27.27 -21.21 -41.13
CA PHE A 183 -28.53 -21.81 -40.68
C PHE A 183 -29.76 -21.33 -41.46
N LEU A 184 -29.78 -20.07 -41.90
CA LEU A 184 -30.93 -19.48 -42.62
C LEU A 184 -30.93 -19.76 -44.13
N VAL A 185 -29.80 -20.18 -44.69
CA VAL A 185 -29.65 -20.50 -46.13
C VAL A 185 -29.83 -22.01 -46.42
N ASN A 186 -29.87 -22.84 -45.37
CA ASN A 186 -30.38 -24.22 -45.43
C ASN A 186 -31.88 -24.25 -45.09
#